data_AF-A0A259NQF4-F1
#
_entry.id   AF-A0A259NQF4-F1
#
_cell.length_a   1.000
_cell.length_b   1.000
_cell.length_c   1.000
_cell.angle_alpha   90.00
_cell.angle_beta   90.00
_cell.angle_gamma   90.00
#
_symmetry.space_group_name_H-M   'P 1'
#
loop_
_entity.id
_entity.type
_entity.pdbx_description
1 polymer ?
#
loop_
_entity_poly.entity_id
_entity_poly.type
_entity_poly.pdbx_seq_one_letter_code
_entity_poly.pdbx_strand_id
1 'polypeptide(L)'
;MWSKARVKLAMRSPKCLQQGYSREFFDIVDNHPYLQFGGMLLTNCPTPIQVGGHPLFSIKPPEFEGKPFRFSGLFTDSDGHVTLSIEDNEWKAATRSWDVEVKGNSITIRERARKIHLILKVNPPNEIIVDRLDMALAGLRFEANGDFLRVHFPNGGVNEYTSCISDNCMVGMSF
;
A
#
# COMPACT_ATOMS: atom_id res chain seq x y z
N MET A 1 -28.49 -15.33 -16.01
CA MET A 1 -28.78 -15.88 -14.66
C MET A 1 -28.08 -17.23 -14.54
N TRP A 2 -27.06 -17.36 -13.69
CA TRP A 2 -26.26 -18.60 -13.57
C TRP A 2 -26.96 -19.63 -12.69
N SER A 3 -26.84 -20.93 -13.03
CA SER A 3 -27.49 -21.99 -12.26
C SER A 3 -26.77 -22.22 -10.93
N LYS A 4 -27.53 -22.53 -9.87
CA LYS A 4 -27.00 -22.85 -8.52
C LYS A 4 -25.95 -23.97 -8.57
N ALA A 5 -26.05 -24.88 -9.55
CA ALA A 5 -25.08 -25.95 -9.79
C ALA A 5 -23.72 -25.42 -10.29
N ARG A 6 -23.69 -24.41 -11.18
CA ARG A 6 -22.45 -23.78 -11.64
C ARG A 6 -21.77 -22.97 -10.53
N VAL A 7 -22.55 -22.30 -9.68
CA VAL A 7 -22.02 -21.62 -8.48
C VAL A 7 -21.37 -22.63 -7.54
N LYS A 8 -22.01 -23.79 -7.29
CA LYS A 8 -21.45 -24.85 -6.44
C LYS A 8 -20.18 -25.49 -7.02
N LEU A 9 -20.07 -25.59 -8.35
CA LEU A 9 -18.87 -26.09 -9.03
C LEU A 9 -17.71 -25.09 -8.94
N ALA A 10 -18.00 -23.79 -9.09
CA ALA A 10 -17.02 -22.72 -8.92
C ALA A 10 -16.59 -22.55 -7.45
N MET A 11 -17.48 -22.79 -6.48
CA MET A 11 -17.14 -22.78 -5.04
C MET A 11 -16.23 -23.94 -4.62
N ARG A 12 -16.24 -25.06 -5.36
CA ARG A 12 -15.31 -26.19 -5.13
C ARG A 12 -13.89 -25.91 -5.62
N SER A 13 -13.71 -24.84 -6.40
CA SER A 13 -12.45 -24.43 -6.97
C SER A 13 -12.46 -22.92 -7.23
N PRO A 14 -12.52 -22.09 -6.16
CA PRO A 14 -12.49 -20.65 -6.29
C PRO A 14 -11.20 -20.25 -7.01
N LYS A 15 -11.29 -19.43 -8.06
CA LYS A 15 -10.09 -18.99 -8.82
C LYS A 15 -9.05 -18.32 -7.93
N CYS A 16 -9.49 -17.60 -6.90
CA CYS A 16 -8.66 -17.03 -5.85
C CYS A 16 -7.86 -18.06 -5.03
N LEU A 17 -8.39 -19.28 -4.81
CA LEU A 17 -7.66 -20.39 -4.17
C LEU A 17 -6.77 -21.17 -5.15
N GLN A 18 -7.05 -21.10 -6.46
CA GLN A 18 -6.21 -21.71 -7.51
C GLN A 18 -5.03 -20.82 -7.93
N GLN A 19 -5.21 -19.50 -7.86
CA GLN A 19 -4.23 -18.52 -8.32
C GLN A 19 -3.40 -17.93 -7.17
N GLY A 20 -3.91 -17.92 -5.94
CA GLY A 20 -3.15 -17.48 -4.76
C GLY A 20 -3.06 -15.95 -4.57
N TYR A 21 -3.78 -15.15 -5.37
CA TYR A 21 -3.78 -13.68 -5.26
C TYR A 21 -5.16 -13.09 -5.57
N SER A 22 -5.43 -11.88 -5.05
CA SER A 22 -6.68 -11.12 -5.27
C SER A 22 -6.37 -9.80 -5.98
N ARG A 23 -6.85 -9.67 -7.23
CA ARG A 23 -6.70 -8.45 -8.05
C ARG A 23 -7.79 -7.40 -7.81
N GLU A 24 -8.89 -7.77 -7.15
CA GLU A 24 -10.08 -6.91 -7.00
C GLU A 24 -9.85 -5.68 -6.11
N PHE A 25 -8.81 -5.68 -5.28
CA PHE A 25 -8.57 -4.61 -4.29
C PHE A 25 -7.97 -3.33 -4.90
N PHE A 26 -7.22 -3.43 -6.01
CA PHE A 26 -6.55 -2.30 -6.66
C PHE A 26 -7.14 -2.06 -8.07
N ASP A 27 -8.40 -1.65 -8.13
CA ASP A 27 -9.09 -1.32 -9.39
C ASP A 27 -8.98 0.19 -9.69
N ILE A 28 -7.75 0.64 -9.97
CA ILE A 28 -7.44 2.05 -10.22
C ILE A 28 -7.42 2.33 -11.72
N VAL A 29 -8.48 2.96 -12.23
CA VAL A 29 -8.68 3.23 -13.67
C VAL A 29 -8.68 4.73 -13.96
N ASP A 30 -8.45 5.09 -15.23
CA ASP A 30 -8.49 6.44 -15.81
C ASP A 30 -7.23 7.30 -15.65
N ASN A 31 -6.89 7.72 -14.43
CA ASN A 31 -5.83 8.71 -14.19
C ASN A 31 -4.70 8.16 -13.31
N HIS A 32 -3.53 8.78 -13.37
CA HIS A 32 -2.41 8.41 -12.50
C HIS A 32 -2.87 8.52 -11.03
N PRO A 33 -2.73 7.46 -10.21
CA PRO A 33 -3.20 7.49 -8.85
C PRO A 33 -2.47 8.53 -8.00
N TYR A 34 -3.20 9.01 -7.00
CA TYR A 34 -2.66 9.80 -5.91
C TYR A 34 -2.33 8.87 -4.74
N LEU A 35 -1.17 9.08 -4.13
CA LEU A 35 -0.80 8.43 -2.88
C LEU A 35 -0.90 9.44 -1.74
N GLN A 36 -1.84 9.25 -0.83
CA GLN A 36 -1.83 9.93 0.46
C GLN A 36 -0.96 9.10 1.41
N PHE A 37 0.17 9.65 1.84
CA PHE A 37 1.04 9.03 2.83
C PHE A 37 1.20 9.92 4.05
N GLY A 38 0.36 9.64 5.05
CA GLY A 38 0.25 10.48 6.21
C GLY A 38 -0.18 11.91 5.85
N GLY A 39 0.64 12.90 6.23
CA GLY A 39 0.45 14.32 5.91
C GLY A 39 0.93 14.74 4.52
N MET A 40 1.39 13.80 3.69
CA MET A 40 1.82 14.05 2.31
C MET A 40 0.77 13.58 1.30
N LEU A 41 0.41 14.44 0.36
CA LEU A 41 -0.30 14.06 -0.86
C LEU A 41 0.68 14.04 -2.04
N LEU A 42 0.87 12.87 -2.64
CA LEU A 42 1.79 12.68 -3.76
C LEU A 42 1.01 12.37 -5.04
N THR A 43 1.10 13.24 -6.03
CA THR A 43 0.32 13.18 -7.27
C THR A 43 1.24 13.15 -8.49
N ASN A 44 0.85 12.40 -9.53
CA ASN A 44 1.63 12.27 -10.78
C ASN A 44 3.11 11.90 -10.55
N CYS A 45 3.38 11.07 -9.53
CA CYS A 45 4.72 10.60 -9.17
C CYS A 45 4.86 9.10 -9.47
N PRO A 46 5.63 8.69 -10.49
CA PRO A 46 5.90 7.27 -10.74
C PRO A 46 6.60 6.57 -9.56
N THR A 47 7.44 7.31 -8.82
CA THR A 47 8.03 6.86 -7.56
C THR A 47 7.62 7.81 -6.44
N PRO A 48 6.47 7.62 -5.77
CA PRO A 48 6.04 8.54 -4.72
C PRO A 48 7.08 8.67 -3.60
N ILE A 49 7.56 7.53 -3.08
CA ILE A 49 8.55 7.50 -2.00
C ILE A 49 9.72 6.61 -2.42
N GLN A 50 10.93 7.14 -2.26
CA GLN A 50 12.19 6.44 -2.46
C GLN A 50 12.97 6.42 -1.14
N VAL A 51 13.62 5.30 -0.83
CA VAL A 51 14.49 5.15 0.35
C VAL A 51 15.80 4.51 -0.09
N GLY A 52 16.92 5.17 0.18
CA GLY A 52 18.26 4.66 -0.14
C GLY A 52 18.46 4.40 -1.64
N GLY A 53 17.82 5.19 -2.51
CA GLY A 53 17.87 5.00 -3.96
C GLY A 53 16.91 3.94 -4.52
N HIS A 54 16.14 3.23 -3.67
CA HIS A 54 15.18 2.22 -4.10
C HIS A 54 13.72 2.70 -3.90
N PRO A 55 12.81 2.43 -4.85
CA PRO A 55 11.42 2.80 -4.70
C PRO A 55 10.78 2.04 -3.53
N LEU A 56 10.34 2.75 -2.50
CA LEU A 56 9.50 2.18 -1.45
C LEU A 56 8.08 1.95 -1.98
N PHE A 57 7.57 2.95 -2.71
CA PHE A 57 6.33 2.86 -3.47
C PHE A 57 6.61 3.18 -4.94
N SER A 58 5.94 2.46 -5.84
CA SER A 58 6.00 2.74 -7.27
C SER A 58 4.63 2.61 -7.90
N ILE A 59 4.32 3.51 -8.84
CA ILE A 59 3.13 3.50 -9.66
C ILE A 59 3.59 3.41 -11.11
N LYS A 60 3.29 2.28 -11.75
CA LYS A 60 3.56 2.08 -13.18
C LYS A 60 2.28 2.27 -13.98
N PRO A 61 2.38 2.72 -15.25
CA PRO A 61 1.23 2.75 -16.12
C PRO A 61 0.64 1.34 -16.30
N PRO A 62 -0.64 1.28 -16.71
CA PRO A 62 -1.30 0.04 -17.10
C PRO A 62 -0.47 -0.76 -18.10
N GLU A 63 -0.56 -2.09 -18.04
CA GLU A 63 0.09 -2.96 -19.03
C GLU A 63 -0.53 -2.79 -20.42
N PHE A 64 -1.84 -2.52 -20.48
CA PHE A 64 -2.60 -2.22 -21.68
C PHE A 64 -3.57 -1.07 -21.42
N GLU A 65 -3.97 -0.35 -22.46
CA GLU A 65 -4.98 0.69 -22.37
C GLU A 65 -6.28 0.16 -21.76
N GLY A 66 -6.87 0.90 -20.82
CA GLY A 66 -8.07 0.49 -20.07
C GLY A 66 -7.83 -0.54 -18.96
N LYS A 67 -6.58 -0.93 -18.67
CA LYS A 67 -6.22 -1.69 -17.46
C LYS A 67 -5.89 -0.76 -16.30
N PRO A 68 -5.91 -1.26 -15.06
CA PRO A 68 -5.57 -0.42 -13.92
C PRO A 68 -4.08 -0.08 -13.87
N PHE A 69 -3.76 1.05 -13.26
CA PHE A 69 -2.38 1.39 -12.87
C PHE A 69 -1.82 0.34 -11.92
N ARG A 70 -0.52 0.08 -11.99
CA ARG A 70 0.14 -0.96 -11.20
C ARG A 70 0.88 -0.33 -10.03
N PHE A 71 0.32 -0.48 -8.85
CA PHE A 71 0.94 -0.07 -7.59
C PHE A 71 1.81 -1.20 -7.04
N SER A 72 3.01 -0.85 -6.58
CA SER A 72 3.87 -1.72 -5.78
C SER A 72 4.34 -0.98 -4.54
N GLY A 73 4.53 -1.71 -3.45
CA GLY A 73 4.94 -1.15 -2.17
C GLY A 73 5.44 -2.19 -1.18
N LEU A 74 6.32 -1.77 -0.28
CA LEU A 74 6.81 -2.61 0.81
C LEU A 74 6.46 -1.98 2.16
N PHE A 75 5.88 -2.78 3.06
CA PHE A 75 5.57 -2.36 4.42
C PHE A 75 6.18 -3.33 5.43
N THR A 76 6.82 -2.78 6.45
CA THR A 76 7.42 -3.52 7.55
C THR A 76 6.71 -3.20 8.87
N ASP A 77 6.99 -3.96 9.92
CA ASP A 77 6.62 -3.61 11.30
C ASP A 77 7.65 -2.65 11.93
N SER A 78 7.46 -2.30 13.20
CA SER A 78 8.40 -1.43 13.92
C SER A 78 9.78 -2.05 14.15
N ASP A 79 9.92 -3.37 13.99
CA ASP A 79 11.20 -4.09 14.10
C ASP A 79 11.88 -4.27 12.73
N GLY A 80 11.20 -3.89 11.64
CA GLY A 80 11.70 -3.95 10.27
C GLY A 80 11.42 -5.27 9.55
N HIS A 81 10.60 -6.16 10.10
CA HIS A 81 10.17 -7.35 9.38
C HIS A 81 9.07 -7.02 8.38
N VAL A 82 9.15 -7.57 7.17
CA VAL A 82 8.12 -7.38 6.15
C VAL A 82 6.79 -7.94 6.63
N THR A 83 5.74 -7.12 6.58
CA THR A 83 4.36 -7.48 6.97
C THR A 83 3.41 -7.51 5.78
N LEU A 84 3.63 -6.65 4.79
CA LEU A 84 2.90 -6.60 3.53
C LEU A 84 3.86 -6.21 2.39
N SER A 85 3.82 -6.96 1.30
CA SER A 85 4.41 -6.54 0.04
C SER A 85 3.34 -6.50 -1.03
N ILE A 86 3.32 -5.45 -1.84
CA ILE A 86 2.47 -5.30 -3.00
C ILE A 86 3.36 -5.23 -4.22
N GLU A 87 3.06 -6.05 -5.22
CA GLU A 87 3.79 -6.17 -6.48
C GLU A 87 2.79 -6.10 -7.62
N ASP A 88 2.81 -5.02 -8.39
CA ASP A 88 1.90 -4.75 -9.51
C ASP A 88 0.43 -5.11 -9.19
N ASN A 89 -0.12 -4.51 -8.12
CA ASN A 89 -1.47 -4.71 -7.57
C ASN A 89 -1.73 -6.06 -6.89
N GLU A 90 -0.73 -6.92 -6.77
CA GLU A 90 -0.85 -8.19 -6.06
C GLU A 90 -0.21 -8.07 -4.68
N TRP A 91 -1.00 -8.27 -3.64
CA TRP A 91 -0.52 -8.16 -2.27
C TRP A 91 -0.23 -9.52 -1.66
N LYS A 92 0.84 -9.60 -0.88
CA LYS A 92 1.29 -10.77 -0.12
C LYS A 92 1.50 -10.31 1.31
N ALA A 93 0.66 -10.78 2.23
CA ALA A 93 0.85 -10.51 3.66
C ALA A 93 1.72 -11.61 4.29
N ALA A 94 2.61 -11.21 5.20
CA ALA A 94 3.48 -12.16 5.88
C ALA A 94 2.68 -13.07 6.81
N THR A 95 3.04 -14.36 6.88
CA THR A 95 2.44 -15.32 7.82
C THR A 95 2.73 -14.99 9.29
N ARG A 96 3.75 -14.16 9.54
CA ARG A 96 4.13 -13.69 10.88
C ARG A 96 3.26 -12.53 11.38
N SER A 97 2.50 -11.88 10.50
CA SER A 97 1.57 -10.83 10.90
C SER A 97 0.53 -11.42 11.85
N TRP A 98 0.30 -10.78 13.01
CA TRP A 98 -0.61 -11.31 14.02
C TRP A 98 -2.02 -11.49 13.44
N ASP A 99 -2.53 -10.45 12.78
CA ASP A 99 -3.83 -10.47 12.12
C ASP A 99 -3.80 -9.56 10.89
N VAL A 100 -4.38 -10.06 9.80
CA VAL A 100 -4.54 -9.34 8.53
C VAL A 100 -6.04 -9.32 8.26
N GLU A 101 -6.63 -8.13 8.40
CA GLU A 101 -8.06 -7.92 8.20
C GLU A 101 -8.28 -7.14 6.91
N VAL A 102 -9.09 -7.70 6.01
CA VAL A 102 -9.55 -7.00 4.79
C VAL A 102 -11.03 -6.72 4.94
N LYS A 103 -11.40 -5.44 5.01
CA LYS A 103 -12.80 -4.98 5.11
C LYS A 103 -13.08 -3.94 4.05
N GLY A 104 -13.94 -4.29 3.10
CA GLY A 104 -14.24 -3.43 1.95
C GLY A 104 -12.97 -3.10 1.19
N ASN A 105 -12.60 -1.83 1.21
CA ASN A 105 -11.45 -1.28 0.50
C ASN A 105 -10.25 -0.97 1.41
N SER A 106 -10.20 -1.58 2.60
CA SER A 106 -9.17 -1.36 3.61
C SER A 106 -8.49 -2.67 4.01
N ILE A 107 -7.15 -2.68 3.99
CA ILE A 107 -6.29 -3.70 4.59
C ILE A 107 -5.75 -3.15 5.90
N THR A 108 -6.01 -3.84 7.01
CA THR A 108 -5.48 -3.53 8.32
C THR A 108 -4.57 -4.65 8.78
N ILE A 109 -3.34 -4.31 9.18
CA ILE A 109 -2.40 -5.28 9.74
C ILE A 109 -2.03 -4.87 11.16
N ARG A 110 -2.07 -5.87 12.05
CA ARG A 110 -1.71 -5.73 13.46
C ARG A 110 -0.41 -6.46 13.72
N GLU A 111 0.47 -5.81 14.46
CA GLU A 111 1.72 -6.41 14.93
C GLU A 111 1.48 -7.23 16.21
N ARG A 112 0.57 -6.74 17.07
CA ARG A 112 0.14 -7.44 18.28
C ARG A 112 -1.24 -6.98 18.74
N ALA A 113 -1.78 -7.63 19.77
CA ALA A 113 -3.02 -7.21 20.40
C ALA A 113 -3.05 -5.69 20.66
N ARG A 114 -4.04 -5.01 20.09
CA ARG A 114 -4.26 -3.54 20.19
C ARG A 114 -3.20 -2.64 19.53
N LYS A 115 -2.20 -3.19 18.82
CA LYS A 115 -1.23 -2.39 18.03
C LYS A 115 -1.48 -2.58 16.54
N ILE A 116 -2.16 -1.61 15.93
CA ILE A 116 -2.28 -1.50 14.47
C ILE A 116 -1.02 -0.79 13.96
N HIS A 117 -0.27 -1.45 13.09
CA HIS A 117 0.91 -0.83 12.47
C HIS A 117 0.62 -0.35 11.05
N LEU A 118 -0.33 -0.96 10.34
CA LEU A 118 -0.70 -0.54 8.98
C LEU A 118 -2.22 -0.47 8.82
N ILE A 119 -2.70 0.65 8.27
CA ILE A 119 -4.02 0.76 7.65
C ILE A 119 -3.80 1.31 6.24
N LEU A 120 -4.04 0.47 5.23
CA LEU A 120 -3.98 0.82 3.82
C LEU A 120 -5.39 0.81 3.25
N LYS A 121 -5.83 1.93 2.70
CA LYS A 121 -7.12 2.06 2.01
C LYS A 121 -6.89 2.33 0.54
N VAL A 122 -7.78 1.82 -0.31
CA VAL A 122 -7.82 2.16 -1.73
C VAL A 122 -9.21 2.73 -2.02
N ASN A 123 -9.32 4.00 -2.36
CA ASN A 123 -10.59 4.60 -2.78
C ASN A 123 -10.57 4.71 -4.31
N PRO A 124 -11.31 3.85 -5.03
CA PRO A 124 -11.48 4.02 -6.46
C PRO A 124 -12.12 5.39 -6.77
N PRO A 125 -11.81 6.00 -7.94
CA PRO A 125 -11.08 5.39 -9.04
C PRO A 125 -9.55 5.50 -8.95
N ASN A 126 -8.96 6.31 -8.05
CA ASN A 126 -7.56 6.72 -8.19
C ASN A 126 -6.81 7.09 -6.91
N GLU A 127 -7.28 6.71 -5.72
CA GLU A 127 -6.64 7.11 -4.46
C GLU A 127 -6.15 5.89 -3.67
N ILE A 128 -4.88 5.95 -3.26
CA ILE A 128 -4.27 4.99 -2.33
C ILE A 128 -3.90 5.78 -1.07
N ILE A 129 -4.37 5.33 0.09
CA ILE A 129 -4.17 6.02 1.36
C ILE A 129 -3.46 5.10 2.33
N VAL A 130 -2.27 5.49 2.76
CA VAL A 130 -1.60 4.94 3.94
C VAL A 130 -2.06 5.76 5.15
N ASP A 131 -3.19 5.34 5.72
CA ASP A 131 -3.94 6.05 6.76
C ASP A 131 -3.29 5.95 8.14
N ARG A 132 -2.56 4.85 8.37
CA ARG A 132 -1.74 4.64 9.56
C ARG A 132 -0.53 3.80 9.19
N LEU A 133 0.64 4.20 9.67
CA LEU A 133 1.89 3.46 9.53
C LEU A 133 2.76 3.63 10.77
N ASP A 134 3.37 2.55 11.24
CA ASP A 134 4.55 2.57 12.13
C ASP A 134 5.48 1.47 11.66
N MET A 135 6.54 1.83 10.93
CA MET A 135 7.45 0.87 10.31
C MET A 135 8.91 1.30 10.38
N ALA A 136 9.81 0.33 10.43
CA ALA A 136 11.26 0.55 10.32
C ALA A 136 11.81 0.01 9.00
N LEU A 137 12.58 0.81 8.26
CA LEU A 137 13.20 0.39 7.00
C LEU A 137 14.49 1.17 6.76
N ALA A 138 15.56 0.46 6.37
CA ALA A 138 16.86 1.05 6.04
C ALA A 138 17.43 1.98 7.14
N GLY A 139 17.17 1.66 8.41
CA GLY A 139 17.60 2.47 9.57
C GLY A 139 16.72 3.70 9.85
N LEU A 140 15.72 3.96 9.00
CA LEU A 140 14.71 5.00 9.22
C LEU A 140 13.48 4.40 9.92
N ARG A 141 12.79 5.21 10.71
CA ARG A 141 11.44 4.88 11.20
C ARG A 141 10.43 5.84 10.60
N PHE A 142 9.40 5.29 9.97
CA PHE A 142 8.28 6.02 9.41
C PHE A 142 7.07 5.87 10.33
N GLU A 143 6.56 6.99 10.82
CA GLU A 143 5.29 7.06 11.54
C GLU A 143 4.33 7.93 10.72
N ALA A 144 3.18 7.39 10.33
CA ALA A 144 2.18 8.13 9.57
C ALA A 144 0.80 7.95 10.18
N ASN A 145 0.01 9.01 10.11
CA ASN A 145 -1.44 8.97 10.32
C ASN A 145 -2.12 9.98 9.38
N GLY A 146 -3.45 10.06 9.37
CA GLY A 146 -4.17 11.01 8.50
C GLY A 146 -3.76 12.49 8.60
N ASP A 147 -2.98 12.88 9.61
CA ASP A 147 -2.53 14.27 9.81
C ASP A 147 -1.07 14.48 9.40
N PHE A 148 -0.16 13.56 9.75
CA PHE A 148 1.28 13.75 9.56
C PHE A 148 2.01 12.52 9.01
N LEU A 149 3.17 12.77 8.42
CA LEU A 149 4.23 11.80 8.21
C LEU A 149 5.48 12.25 8.98
N ARG A 150 5.99 11.40 9.87
CA ARG A 150 7.26 11.57 10.56
C ARG A 150 8.27 10.56 10.08
N VAL A 151 9.50 11.02 9.86
CA VAL A 151 10.65 10.19 9.52
C VAL A 151 11.75 10.44 10.54
N HIS A 152 12.07 9.42 11.33
CA HIS A 152 13.16 9.45 12.28
C HIS A 152 14.43 8.89 11.65
N PHE A 153 15.52 9.63 11.77
CA PHE A 153 16.83 9.28 11.23
C PHE A 153 17.72 8.66 12.32
N PRO A 154 18.71 7.81 11.96
CA PRO A 154 19.63 7.18 12.92
C PRO A 154 20.41 8.16 13.80
N ASN A 155 20.62 9.39 13.31
CA ASN A 155 21.32 10.44 14.04
C ASN A 155 20.43 11.16 15.08
N GLY A 156 19.19 10.71 15.28
CA GLY A 156 18.21 11.35 16.16
C GLY A 156 17.42 12.49 15.53
N GLY A 157 17.71 12.86 14.28
CA GLY A 157 16.94 13.84 13.52
C GLY A 157 15.53 13.34 13.24
N VAL A 158 14.57 14.27 13.17
CA VAL A 158 13.18 13.97 12.85
C VAL A 158 12.68 15.00 11.83
N ASN A 159 12.17 14.51 10.70
CA ASN A 159 11.39 15.34 9.78
C ASN A 159 9.91 15.04 10.01
N GLU A 160 9.09 16.08 10.13
CA GLU A 160 7.63 15.97 10.16
C GLU A 160 7.06 16.74 8.96
N TYR A 161 6.16 16.08 8.24
CA TYR A 161 5.44 16.63 7.09
C TYR A 161 3.96 16.61 7.39
N THR A 162 3.34 17.78 7.29
CA THR A 162 1.92 18.02 7.58
C THR A 162 1.36 18.90 6.47
N SER A 163 0.23 18.50 5.88
CA SER A 163 -0.44 19.24 4.80
C SER A 163 0.47 19.60 3.61
N CYS A 164 1.33 18.67 3.21
CA CYS A 164 2.31 18.86 2.13
C CYS A 164 1.83 18.21 0.82
N ILE A 165 2.22 18.78 -0.32
CA ILE A 165 1.92 18.27 -1.66
C ILE A 165 3.21 18.12 -2.44
N SER A 166 3.37 16.99 -3.13
CA SER A 166 4.39 16.79 -4.15
C SER A 166 3.70 16.36 -5.44
N ASP A 167 3.85 17.15 -6.51
CA ASP A 167 3.15 16.95 -7.78
C ASP A 167 4.10 16.99 -8.97
N ASN A 168 3.80 16.19 -9.99
CA ASN A 168 4.44 16.19 -11.30
C ASN A 168 5.97 16.08 -11.26
N CYS A 169 6.47 15.14 -10.45
CA CYS A 169 7.89 14.85 -10.34
C CYS A 169 8.17 13.34 -10.45
N MET A 170 9.37 12.97 -10.90
CA MET A 170 9.73 11.55 -11.06
C MET A 170 9.80 10.81 -9.72
N VAL A 171 10.29 11.50 -8.69
CA VAL A 171 10.39 11.02 -7.31
C VAL A 171 9.74 12.06 -6.40
N GLY A 172 8.68 11.66 -5.70
CA GLY A 172 7.90 12.54 -4.83
C GLY A 172 8.69 13.00 -3.60
N MET A 173 9.30 12.05 -2.91
CA MET A 173 10.23 12.25 -1.80
C MET A 173 11.32 11.18 -1.84
N SER A 174 12.54 11.57 -1.49
CA SER A 174 13.67 10.65 -1.32
C SER A 174 14.28 10.80 0.07
N PHE A 175 14.55 9.66 0.71
CA PHE A 175 15.24 9.57 1.99
C PHE A 175 16.51 8.73 1.89
#